data_AF-A0A7W1DHR3-F1
#
_entry.id   AF-A0A7W1DHR3-F1
#
_cell.length_a   1.000
_cell.length_b   1.000
_cell.length_c   1.000
_cell.angle_alpha   90.00
_cell.angle_beta   90.00
_cell.angle_gamma   90.00
#
_symmetry.space_group_name_H-M   'P 1'
#
loop_
_entity.id
_entity.type
_entity.pdbx_description
1 polymer ?
#
loop_
_entity_poly.entity_id
_entity_poly.type
_entity_poly.pdbx_seq_one_letter_code
_entity_poly.pdbx_strand_id
1 'polypeptide(L)' 'MEQQKMVKVSVEVRSGTARFRVGVQARSIRKALSMVGGRYPQGEVRVVFPIESSGFFVEEPSALARIVGTEQAHQEAA' A
#
# COMPACT_ATOMS: atom_id res chain seq x y z
N MET A 1 19.80 2.54 17.32
CA MET A 1 19.44 2.90 15.93
C MET A 1 17.93 2.76 15.81
N GLU A 2 17.20 3.86 15.70
CA GLU A 2 15.75 3.78 15.46
C GLU A 2 15.52 3.06 14.14
N GLN A 3 14.87 1.90 14.20
CA GLN A 3 14.38 1.20 13.02
C GLN A 3 13.31 2.10 12.40
N GLN A 4 13.71 2.97 11.47
CA GLN A 4 12.76 3.78 10.72
C GLN A 4 11.79 2.81 10.05
N LYS A 5 10.53 2.81 10.50
CA LYS A 5 9.52 1.84 10.10
C LYS A 5 9.24 2.03 8.62
N MET A 6 9.87 1.20 7.78
CA MET A 6 9.67 1.21 6.34
C MET A 6 8.49 0.32 6.01
N VAL A 7 7.61 0.82 5.14
CA VAL A 7 6.55 0.03 4.52
C VAL A 7 7.04 -0.38 3.13
N LYS A 8 6.77 -1.62 2.72
CA LYS A 8 6.83 -1.97 1.29
C LYS A 8 5.50 -1.50 0.66
N VAL A 9 5.23 -1.60 -0.64
CA VAL A 9 3.88 -1.45 -1.22
C VAL A 9 3.97 -1.88 -2.67
N SER A 10 2.89 -2.43 -3.20
CA SER A 10 2.73 -2.61 -4.64
C SER A 10 1.97 -1.42 -5.21
N VAL A 11 2.54 -0.77 -6.21
CA VAL A 11 1.96 0.41 -6.87
C VAL A 11 1.74 0.07 -8.34
N GLU A 12 0.51 0.27 -8.82
CA GLU A 12 0.20 0.20 -10.24
C GLU A 12 0.43 1.56 -10.88
N VAL A 13 1.10 1.54 -12.03
CA VAL A 13 1.32 2.69 -12.90
C VAL A 13 0.56 2.46 -14.19
N ARG A 14 -0.24 3.44 -14.60
CA ARG A 14 -0.95 3.46 -15.87
C ARG A 14 -0.49 4.67 -16.68
N SER A 15 0.02 4.44 -17.88
CA SER A 15 0.48 5.52 -18.77
C SER A 15 0.07 5.20 -20.20
N GLY A 16 -0.99 5.86 -20.68
CA GLY A 16 -1.63 5.50 -21.95
C GLY A 16 -2.12 4.05 -21.94
N THR A 17 -1.57 3.23 -22.84
CA THR A 17 -1.88 1.79 -22.95
C THR A 17 -1.05 0.91 -22.00
N ALA A 18 0.05 1.43 -21.44
CA ALA A 18 0.91 0.68 -20.54
C ALA A 18 0.29 0.57 -19.14
N ARG A 19 0.29 -0.65 -18.59
CA ARG A 19 -0.13 -0.96 -17.21
C ARG A 19 0.87 -1.93 -16.59
N PHE A 20 1.52 -1.52 -15.51
CA PHE A 20 2.50 -2.37 -14.82
C PHE A 20 2.53 -2.06 -13.32
N ARG A 21 3.11 -2.98 -12.55
CA ARG A 21 3.23 -2.88 -11.09
C ARG A 21 4.69 -2.70 -10.67
N VAL A 22 4.91 -1.90 -9.64
CA VAL A 22 6.23 -1.63 -9.06
C VAL A 22 6.16 -1.86 -7.56
N GLY A 23 7.09 -2.66 -7.04
CA GLY A 23 7.32 -2.78 -5.60
C GLY A 23 8.14 -1.58 -5.09
N VAL A 24 7.67 -0.91 -4.04
CA VAL A 24 8.33 0.28 -3.48
C VAL A 24 8.49 0.14 -1.97
N GLN A 25 9.68 0.43 -1.45
CA GLN A 25 9.90 0.57 -0.02
C GLN A 25 10.05 2.05 0.34
N ALA A 26 9.27 2.53 1.30
CA ALA A 26 9.28 3.93 1.72
C ALA A 26 8.88 4.07 3.19
N ARG A 27 9.08 5.27 3.76
CA ARG A 27 8.65 5.58 5.13
C ARG A 27 7.13 5.64 5.31
N SER A 28 6.39 5.78 4.21
CA SER A 28 4.93 5.77 4.20
C SER A 28 4.39 5.50 2.80
N ILE A 29 3.12 5.12 2.72
CA ILE A 29 2.41 4.94 1.44
C ILE A 29 2.41 6.25 0.64
N ARG A 30 2.16 7.39 1.29
CA ARG A 30 2.21 8.72 0.64
C ARG A 30 3.59 9.01 0.05
N LYS A 31 4.66 8.63 0.75
CA LYS A 31 6.04 8.79 0.23
C LYS A 31 6.30 7.86 -0.95
N ALA A 32 5.83 6.61 -0.90
CA ALA A 32 5.94 5.69 -2.02
C ALA A 32 5.22 6.21 -3.28
N LEU A 33 3.98 6.70 -3.13
CA LEU A 33 3.23 7.30 -4.24
C LEU A 33 3.92 8.53 -4.81
N SER A 34 4.44 9.42 -3.96
CA SER A 34 5.20 10.60 -4.39
C SER A 34 6.46 10.21 -5.19
N MET A 35 7.17 9.15 -4.77
CA MET A 35 8.34 8.66 -5.49
C MET A 35 8.00 8.11 -6.88
N VAL A 36 6.90 7.35 -6.99
CA VAL A 36 6.47 6.79 -8.28
C VAL A 36 5.86 7.87 -9.18
N GLY A 37 5.02 8.74 -8.63
CA GLY A 37 4.41 9.86 -9.36
C GLY A 37 5.44 10.84 -9.93
N GLY A 38 6.53 11.10 -9.20
CA GLY A 38 7.63 11.90 -9.72
C GLY A 38 8.35 11.29 -10.93
N ARG A 39 8.35 9.94 -11.05
CA ARG A 39 8.94 9.23 -12.20
C ARG A 39 7.98 9.09 -13.37
N TYR A 40 6.68 9.09 -13.11
CA TYR A 40 5.62 8.96 -14.11
C TYR A 40 4.63 10.14 -14.01
N PRO A 41 5.07 11.37 -14.33
CA PRO A 41 4.27 12.59 -14.09
C PRO A 41 2.99 12.68 -14.93
N GLN A 42 2.95 11.99 -16.07
CA GLN A 42 1.75 11.88 -16.93
C GLN A 42 0.96 10.58 -16.68
N GLY A 43 1.46 9.72 -15.79
CA GLY A 43 0.85 8.44 -15.47
C GLY A 43 -0.03 8.53 -14.24
N GLU A 44 -1.11 7.74 -14.23
CA GLU A 44 -1.88 7.51 -13.02
C GLU A 44 -1.16 6.49 -12.13
N VAL A 45 -1.05 6.81 -10.85
CA VAL A 45 -0.35 6.01 -9.85
C VAL A 45 -1.30 5.64 -8.72
N ARG A 46 -1.54 4.35 -8.50
CA ARG A 46 -2.45 3.84 -7.46
C ARG A 46 -1.82 2.73 -6.65
N VAL A 47 -2.15 2.66 -5.36
CA VAL A 47 -1.80 1.50 -4.54
C VAL A 47 -2.70 0.33 -4.94
N VAL A 48 -2.11 -0.86 -5.07
CA VAL A 48 -2.86 -2.09 -5.30
C VAL A 48 -3.07 -2.80 -3.97
N PHE A 49 -4.32 -3.18 -3.70
CA PHE A 49 -4.72 -4.00 -2.55
C PHE A 49 -5.11 -5.43 -3.00
N PRO A 50 -4.90 -6.45 -2.13
CA PRO A 50 -4.22 -6.35 -0.84
C PRO A 50 -2.74 -6.04 -1.03
N ILE A 51 -2.18 -5.24 -0.12
CA ILE A 51 -0.72 -5.12 -0.04
C ILE A 51 -0.24 -6.54 0.29
N GLU A 52 0.37 -7.23 -0.67
CA GLU A 52 0.82 -8.63 -0.54
C GLU A 52 1.44 -8.84 0.84
N SER A 53 0.72 -9.57 1.69
CA SER A 53 0.97 -9.70 3.12
C SER A 53 2.13 -10.64 3.44
N SER A 54 2.54 -11.46 2.47
CA SER A 54 3.56 -12.51 2.58
C SER A 54 5.01 -12.00 2.75
N GLY A 55 5.25 -10.70 2.87
CA GLY A 55 6.59 -10.14 3.09
C GLY A 55 6.63 -8.79 3.80
N PHE A 56 5.53 -8.43 4.47
CA PHE A 56 5.30 -7.11 5.05
C PHE A 56 5.15 -7.12 6.56
N PHE A 57 4.59 -8.19 7.11
CA PHE A 57 4.67 -8.46 8.53
C PHE A 57 6.05 -9.07 8.78
N VAL A 58 6.85 -8.40 9.60
CA VAL A 58 7.99 -9.05 10.26
C VAL A 58 7.38 -10.20 11.05
N GLU A 59 7.77 -11.45 10.77
CA GLU A 59 7.38 -12.58 11.60
C GLU A 59 7.90 -12.32 13.02
N GLU A 60 7.00 -12.00 13.94
CA GLU A 60 7.14 -12.47 15.32
C GLU A 60 6.21 -13.67 15.52
N PRO A 61 6.67 -14.73 16.18
CA PRO A 61 5.94 -15.97 16.26
C PRO A 61 4.76 -15.84 17.23
N SER A 62 3.66 -16.43 16.77
CA SER A 62 2.49 -16.88 17.55
C SER A 62 1.25 -15.99 17.54
N ALA A 63 0.16 -16.71 17.28
CA ALA A 63 -1.22 -16.43 17.60
C ALA A 63 -1.99 -15.42 16.73
N LEU A 64 -2.72 -16.03 15.79
CA LEU A 64 -4.03 -15.62 15.27
C LEU A 64 -4.02 -14.39 14.36
N ALA A 65 -4.10 -14.68 13.07
CA ALA A 65 -4.62 -13.79 12.04
C ALA A 65 -5.89 -13.10 12.55
N ARG A 66 -5.87 -11.77 12.58
CA ARG A 66 -6.98 -10.94 13.03
C ARG A 66 -7.62 -10.28 11.81
N ILE A 67 -8.94 -10.35 11.76
CA ILE A 67 -9.79 -9.86 10.66
C ILE A 67 -9.50 -8.38 10.37
N VAL A 68 -9.35 -8.02 9.09
CA VAL A 68 -9.23 -6.65 8.61
C VAL A 68 -10.60 -6.19 8.10
N GLY A 69 -11.30 -5.41 8.92
CA GLY A 69 -12.43 -4.58 8.53
C GLY A 69 -13.80 -5.23 8.71
N THR A 70 -14.53 -4.83 9.76
CA THR A 70 -16.00 -4.80 9.71
C THR A 70 -16.39 -3.34 9.49
N GLU A 71 -16.84 -3.01 8.28
CA GLU A 71 -17.54 -1.75 8.04
C GLU A 71 -18.90 -1.80 8.76
N GLN A 72 -19.02 -1.11 9.89
CA GLN A 72 -20.33 -0.75 10.42
C GLN A 72 -20.75 0.54 9.72
N ALA A 73 -21.63 0.40 8.73
CA ALA A 73 -22.32 1.54 8.14
C ALA A 73 -23.14 2.25 9.23
N HIS A 74 -22.68 3.43 9.62
CA HIS A 74 -23.47 4.41 10.36
C HIS A 74 -24.50 4.97 9.37
N GLN A 75 -25.73 4.47 9.41
CA GLN A 75 -26.87 5.21 8.87
C GLN A 75 -27.49 6.02 10.01
N GLU A 76 -27.27 7.33 9.92
CA GLU A 76 -27.90 8.35 10.72
C GLU A 76 -29.32 8.64 10.18
N ALA A 77 -30.30 8.47 11.08
CA ALA A 77 -31.57 9.19 11.25
C ALA A 77 -32.60 9.36 10.10
N ALA A 78 -33.84 8.96 10.42
CA ALA A 78 -35.02 9.84 10.34
C ALA A 78 -35.99 9.48 11.48
#